data_AF-A0AB34TKS6-F1
#
_entry.id   AF-A0AB34TKS6-F1
#
_cell.length_a   1.000
_cell.length_b   1.000
_cell.length_c   1.000
_cell.angle_alpha   90.00
_cell.angle_beta   90.00
_cell.angle_gamma   90.00
#
_symmetry.space_group_name_H-M   'P 1'
#
loop_
_entity.id
_entity.type
_entity.pdbx_description
1 polymer ?
#
loop_
_entity_poly.entity_id
_entity_poly.type
_entity_poly.pdbx_seq_one_letter_code
_entity_poly.pdbx_strand_id
1 'polypeptide(L)'
;MKTLSIPLLLGVLLATGPVCAQENISKVNGSISAEPGQRYGKLDTVNGGIRIGEGVETGSIDTVNGGVKVADRARTGKIETVNGGVRLGREVIASGGVSTVNGSIFSDRGSQIEGGVETVNGGIGLVESRVGKDVETVNGDITVGIGSQVNGGVHVRKPNFSISLTASRKPRVIIGPNAVVRGPLQFEREVVLYVHRTARIGPVTGAEPIPFDSETAPAD
;
A
#
# COMPACT_ATOMS: atom_id res chain seq x y z
N MET A 1 -40.13 2.17 -70.18
CA MET A 1 -40.82 2.00 -68.87
C MET A 1 -39.75 2.00 -67.77
N LYS A 2 -39.84 2.93 -66.80
CA LYS A 2 -39.21 2.89 -65.46
C LYS A 2 -37.65 3.02 -65.44
N THR A 3 -36.95 3.75 -64.55
CA THR A 3 -37.25 4.52 -63.33
C THR A 3 -36.00 5.31 -62.91
N LEU A 4 -36.19 6.47 -62.26
CA LEU A 4 -35.22 7.19 -61.41
C LEU A 4 -34.73 6.34 -60.22
N SER A 5 -33.52 6.63 -59.68
CA SER A 5 -33.09 6.61 -58.24
C SER A 5 -31.59 6.97 -58.14
N ILE A 6 -31.17 8.21 -57.79
CA ILE A 6 -30.88 8.82 -56.45
C ILE A 6 -29.78 8.09 -55.63
N PRO A 7 -28.69 8.78 -55.23
CA PRO A 7 -27.54 8.20 -54.52
C PRO A 7 -27.76 8.14 -53.00
N LEU A 8 -27.17 7.16 -52.32
CA LEU A 8 -27.17 7.08 -50.85
C LEU A 8 -25.74 7.21 -50.31
N LEU A 9 -25.44 8.40 -49.76
CA LEU A 9 -24.28 8.65 -48.89
C LEU A 9 -24.48 7.91 -47.56
N LEU A 10 -23.51 7.08 -47.18
CA LEU A 10 -23.46 6.44 -45.86
C LEU A 10 -22.57 7.29 -44.94
N GLY A 11 -23.20 8.05 -44.05
CA GLY A 11 -22.51 8.81 -43.00
C GLY A 11 -22.09 7.90 -41.85
N VAL A 12 -20.79 7.85 -41.56
CA VAL A 12 -20.24 7.20 -40.36
C VAL A 12 -20.42 8.17 -39.19
N LEU A 13 -21.34 7.85 -38.28
CA LEU A 13 -21.44 8.51 -36.98
C LEU A 13 -20.37 7.91 -36.06
N LEU A 14 -19.27 8.62 -35.83
CA LEU A 14 -18.40 8.34 -34.69
C LEU A 14 -19.12 8.81 -33.43
N ALA A 15 -19.68 7.86 -32.67
CA ALA A 15 -20.13 8.10 -31.31
C ALA A 15 -18.90 8.28 -30.40
N THR A 16 -18.42 9.52 -30.27
CA THR A 16 -17.50 9.90 -29.19
C THR A 16 -18.30 9.91 -27.89
N GLY A 17 -18.34 8.79 -27.17
CA GLY A 17 -18.85 8.77 -25.81
C GLY A 17 -18.03 9.73 -24.93
N PRO A 18 -18.64 10.42 -23.95
CA PRO A 18 -17.90 11.25 -23.03
C PRO A 18 -16.92 10.36 -22.26
N VAL A 19 -15.63 10.57 -22.49
CA VAL A 19 -14.60 10.15 -21.54
C VAL A 19 -14.86 11.03 -20.31
N CYS A 20 -15.53 10.48 -19.30
CA CYS A 20 -15.62 11.14 -18.00
C CYS A 20 -14.19 11.28 -17.47
N ALA A 21 -13.59 12.46 -17.68
CA ALA A 21 -12.36 12.82 -17.01
C ALA A 21 -12.66 12.82 -15.51
N GLN A 22 -12.12 11.83 -14.80
CA GLN A 22 -12.27 11.74 -13.35
C GLN A 22 -11.65 12.99 -12.72
N GLU A 23 -12.38 13.65 -11.82
CA GLU A 23 -11.95 14.92 -11.25
C GLU A 23 -10.70 14.73 -10.42
N ASN A 24 -9.64 15.46 -10.78
CA ASN A 24 -8.42 15.56 -9.97
C ASN A 24 -8.61 16.67 -8.93
N ILE A 25 -8.22 16.40 -7.68
CA ILE A 25 -8.32 17.38 -6.59
C ILE A 25 -6.94 17.63 -6.02
N SER A 26 -6.49 18.88 -6.11
CA SER A 26 -5.23 19.35 -5.54
C SER A 26 -5.48 20.44 -4.50
N LYS A 27 -4.85 20.34 -3.33
CA LYS A 27 -4.95 21.35 -2.24
C LYS A 27 -3.61 21.59 -1.56
N VAL A 28 -3.18 22.84 -1.42
CA VAL A 28 -1.97 23.15 -0.65
C VAL A 28 -2.24 23.16 0.86
N ASN A 29 -3.37 23.71 1.29
CA ASN A 29 -3.74 23.80 2.69
C ASN A 29 -5.21 23.41 2.85
N GLY A 30 -5.45 22.21 3.39
CA GLY A 30 -6.79 21.67 3.57
C GLY A 30 -6.87 20.19 3.28
N SER A 31 -7.78 19.51 3.99
CA SER A 31 -8.01 18.08 3.78
C SER A 31 -8.88 17.82 2.55
N ILE A 32 -8.72 16.63 1.99
CA ILE A 32 -9.57 16.10 0.92
C ILE A 32 -10.41 14.96 1.51
N SER A 33 -11.72 15.02 1.26
CA SER A 33 -12.67 13.95 1.54
C SER A 33 -13.24 13.51 0.20
N ALA A 34 -13.02 12.25 -0.15
CA ALA A 34 -13.62 11.62 -1.31
C ALA A 34 -14.87 10.86 -0.84
N GLU A 35 -16.04 11.32 -1.26
CA GLU A 35 -17.32 10.83 -0.74
C GLU A 35 -17.69 9.45 -1.31
N PRO A 36 -18.35 8.58 -0.53
CA PRO A 36 -18.74 7.23 -0.95
C PRO A 36 -19.50 7.21 -2.29
N GLY A 37 -19.21 6.19 -3.12
CA GLY A 37 -19.90 5.96 -4.39
C GLY A 37 -19.53 6.93 -5.52
N GLN A 38 -18.59 7.85 -5.29
CA GLN A 38 -18.03 8.71 -6.33
C GLN A 38 -16.73 8.14 -6.90
N ARG A 39 -16.35 8.63 -8.09
CA ARG A 39 -15.09 8.34 -8.74
C ARG A 39 -14.23 9.60 -8.79
N TYR A 40 -12.99 9.48 -8.37
CA TYR A 40 -12.02 10.56 -8.38
C TYR A 40 -10.81 10.19 -9.23
N GLY A 41 -10.12 11.20 -9.74
CA GLY A 41 -8.85 11.02 -10.41
C GLY A 41 -7.72 10.96 -9.37
N LYS A 42 -6.68 11.75 -9.60
CA LYS A 42 -5.61 11.98 -8.64
C LYS A 42 -6.08 12.89 -7.50
N LEU A 43 -5.70 12.54 -6.28
CA LEU A 43 -5.92 13.35 -5.08
C LEU A 43 -4.56 13.72 -4.49
N ASP A 44 -4.27 15.02 -4.39
CA ASP A 44 -3.01 15.49 -3.84
C ASP A 44 -3.16 16.64 -2.84
N THR A 45 -2.40 16.60 -1.75
CA THR A 45 -2.36 17.72 -0.80
C THR A 45 -1.03 17.90 -0.08
N VAL A 46 -0.66 19.12 0.29
CA VAL A 46 0.60 19.36 1.04
C VAL A 46 0.34 19.35 2.54
N ASN A 47 -0.57 20.18 3.04
CA ASN A 47 -0.90 20.28 4.46
C ASN A 47 -2.36 19.86 4.68
N GLY A 48 -2.60 18.56 4.66
CA GLY A 48 -3.94 18.00 4.72
C GLY A 48 -3.95 16.49 4.74
N GLY A 49 -4.91 15.92 5.46
CA GLY A 49 -5.20 14.48 5.36
C GLY A 49 -6.08 14.18 4.16
N ILE A 50 -5.94 12.98 3.60
CA ILE A 50 -6.83 12.48 2.56
C ILE A 50 -7.66 11.34 3.16
N ARG A 51 -8.99 11.47 3.10
CA ARG A 51 -9.93 10.44 3.51
C ARG A 51 -10.68 9.95 2.28
N ILE A 52 -10.61 8.65 2.02
CA ILE A 52 -11.33 7.99 0.95
C ILE A 52 -12.51 7.24 1.57
N GLY A 53 -13.72 7.59 1.14
CA GLY A 53 -14.95 6.95 1.56
C GLY A 53 -15.06 5.50 1.10
N GLU A 54 -16.04 4.80 1.66
CA GLU A 54 -16.28 3.39 1.34
C GLU A 54 -16.65 3.20 -0.13
N GLY A 55 -16.07 2.19 -0.77
CA GLY A 55 -16.37 1.83 -2.15
C GLY A 55 -15.97 2.88 -3.21
N VAL A 56 -15.26 3.93 -2.82
CA VAL A 56 -14.77 4.96 -3.75
C VAL A 56 -13.71 4.37 -4.66
N GLU A 57 -13.73 4.79 -5.93
CA GLU A 57 -12.65 4.50 -6.88
C GLU A 57 -11.87 5.79 -7.14
N THR A 58 -10.57 5.78 -6.86
CA THR A 58 -9.68 6.93 -7.06
C THR A 58 -8.39 6.51 -7.75
N GLY A 59 -7.76 7.46 -8.45
CA GLY A 59 -6.41 7.33 -8.98
C GLY A 59 -5.32 7.36 -7.89
N SER A 60 -4.20 8.01 -8.16
CA SER A 60 -3.11 8.14 -7.19
C SER A 60 -3.47 9.10 -6.04
N ILE A 61 -2.94 8.82 -4.86
CA ILE A 61 -3.14 9.61 -3.64
C ILE A 61 -1.76 10.04 -3.13
N ASP A 62 -1.52 11.35 -3.09
CA ASP A 62 -0.25 11.92 -2.65
C ASP A 62 -0.48 12.93 -1.52
N THR A 63 0.27 12.84 -0.42
CA THR A 63 0.28 13.90 0.60
C THR A 63 1.63 14.14 1.24
N VAL A 64 1.92 15.35 1.73
CA VAL A 64 3.21 15.63 2.38
C VAL A 64 3.06 15.61 3.90
N ASN A 65 2.18 16.43 4.46
CA ASN A 65 1.95 16.56 5.90
C ASN A 65 0.51 16.18 6.21
N GLY A 66 0.24 14.87 6.13
CA GLY A 66 -1.07 14.33 6.41
C GLY A 66 -1.14 12.82 6.25
N GLY A 67 -2.01 12.20 7.03
CA GLY A 67 -2.32 10.78 6.89
C GLY A 67 -3.29 10.51 5.75
N VAL A 68 -3.19 9.30 5.19
CA VAL A 68 -4.16 8.77 4.23
C VAL A 68 -4.99 7.70 4.93
N LYS A 69 -6.31 7.86 4.92
CA LYS A 69 -7.25 6.84 5.40
C LYS A 69 -8.12 6.40 4.25
N VAL A 70 -8.03 5.12 3.89
CA VAL A 70 -8.86 4.50 2.87
C VAL A 70 -9.87 3.61 3.56
N ALA A 71 -11.17 3.91 3.42
CA ALA A 71 -12.23 3.10 3.99
C ALA A 71 -12.42 1.79 3.23
N ASP A 72 -13.30 0.94 3.76
CA ASP A 72 -13.52 -0.41 3.26
C ASP A 72 -13.93 -0.44 1.78
N ARG A 73 -13.56 -1.52 1.07
CA ARG A 73 -13.98 -1.83 -0.30
C ARG A 73 -13.63 -0.75 -1.35
N ALA A 74 -12.82 0.23 -0.99
CA ALA A 74 -12.37 1.27 -1.92
C ALA A 74 -11.30 0.72 -2.88
N ARG A 75 -11.19 1.34 -4.05
CA ARG A 75 -10.13 1.07 -5.02
C ARG A 75 -9.29 2.31 -5.22
N THR A 76 -7.98 2.19 -5.10
CA THR A 76 -7.06 3.31 -5.24
C THR A 76 -5.94 2.93 -6.21
N GLY A 77 -5.27 3.94 -6.77
CA GLY A 77 -3.98 3.76 -7.43
C GLY A 77 -2.83 3.60 -6.42
N LYS A 78 -1.72 4.26 -6.71
CA LYS A 78 -0.57 4.40 -5.82
C LYS A 78 -0.90 5.34 -4.64
N ILE A 79 -0.40 5.03 -3.46
CA ILE A 79 -0.56 5.88 -2.26
C ILE A 79 0.81 6.27 -1.74
N GLU A 80 1.08 7.56 -1.65
CA GLU A 80 2.35 8.08 -1.13
C GLU A 80 2.11 9.17 -0.08
N THR A 81 2.87 9.12 1.01
CA THR A 81 2.91 10.24 1.96
C THR A 81 4.31 10.49 2.52
N VAL A 82 4.60 11.70 3.00
CA VAL A 82 5.90 12.01 3.61
C VAL A 82 5.80 11.94 5.14
N ASN A 83 4.93 12.73 5.74
CA ASN A 83 4.74 12.85 7.18
C ASN A 83 3.30 12.50 7.54
N GLY A 84 3.00 11.20 7.51
CA GLY A 84 1.69 10.68 7.84
C GLY A 84 1.61 9.16 7.65
N GLY A 85 0.74 8.53 8.44
CA GLY A 85 0.45 7.11 8.27
C GLY A 85 -0.54 6.85 7.13
N VAL A 86 -0.45 5.67 6.54
CA VAL A 86 -1.45 5.15 5.61
C VAL A 86 -2.22 4.04 6.31
N ARG A 87 -3.55 4.15 6.34
CA ARG A 87 -4.43 3.08 6.84
C ARG A 87 -5.39 2.67 5.73
N LEU A 88 -5.29 1.42 5.30
CA LEU A 88 -6.28 0.78 4.44
C LEU A 88 -7.26 0.01 5.32
N GLY A 89 -8.54 0.21 5.06
CA GLY A 89 -9.62 -0.58 5.64
C GLY A 89 -9.65 -2.00 5.09
N ARG A 90 -10.81 -2.64 5.19
CA ARG A 90 -11.02 -4.02 4.74
C ARG A 90 -11.30 -4.06 3.24
N GLU A 91 -10.84 -5.13 2.59
CA GLU A 91 -11.14 -5.40 1.17
C GLU A 91 -10.77 -4.23 0.22
N VAL A 92 -9.77 -3.42 0.60
CA VAL A 92 -9.27 -2.33 -0.23
C VAL A 92 -8.40 -2.91 -1.34
N ILE A 93 -8.53 -2.36 -2.55
CA ILE A 93 -7.66 -2.72 -3.68
C ILE A 93 -6.80 -1.51 -4.05
N ALA A 94 -5.51 -1.57 -3.78
CA ALA A 94 -4.53 -0.61 -4.28
C ALA A 94 -3.82 -1.21 -5.50
N SER A 95 -4.07 -0.67 -6.69
CA SER A 95 -3.42 -1.14 -7.93
C SER A 95 -1.94 -0.71 -8.03
N GLY A 96 -1.52 0.20 -7.15
CA GLY A 96 -0.13 0.65 -7.03
C GLY A 96 0.56 0.12 -5.78
N GLY A 97 1.70 0.72 -5.46
CA GLY A 97 2.37 0.55 -4.17
C GLY A 97 1.84 1.53 -3.12
N VAL A 98 2.18 1.25 -1.86
CA VAL A 98 1.88 2.11 -0.72
C VAL A 98 3.18 2.48 -0.04
N SER A 99 3.49 3.78 0.05
CA SER A 99 4.75 4.26 0.63
C SER A 99 4.55 5.40 1.61
N THR A 100 5.41 5.47 2.63
CA THR A 100 5.50 6.64 3.52
C THR A 100 6.90 6.86 4.09
N VAL A 101 7.34 8.10 4.25
CA VAL A 101 8.66 8.38 4.87
C VAL A 101 8.59 8.27 6.39
N ASN A 102 7.72 9.06 7.02
CA ASN A 102 7.60 9.22 8.47
C ASN A 102 6.17 8.89 8.92
N GLY A 103 5.78 7.63 8.75
CA GLY A 103 4.46 7.16 9.15
C GLY A 103 4.35 5.65 9.09
N SER A 104 3.35 5.11 9.79
CA SER A 104 3.10 3.66 9.72
C SER A 104 2.14 3.34 8.58
N ILE A 105 2.32 2.19 7.95
CA ILE A 105 1.39 1.63 6.97
C ILE A 105 0.66 0.47 7.61
N PHE A 106 -0.66 0.51 7.58
CA PHE A 106 -1.52 -0.59 8.03
C PHE A 106 -2.49 -1.00 6.93
N SER A 107 -2.51 -2.29 6.62
CA SER A 107 -3.48 -2.91 5.71
C SER A 107 -4.33 -3.92 6.47
N ASP A 108 -5.65 -3.69 6.49
CA ASP A 108 -6.62 -4.55 7.16
C ASP A 108 -7.05 -5.74 6.26
N ARG A 109 -7.87 -6.61 6.85
CA ARG A 109 -8.32 -7.88 6.28
C ARG A 109 -8.84 -7.78 4.86
N GLY A 110 -8.40 -8.72 4.02
CA GLY A 110 -8.90 -8.89 2.65
C GLY A 110 -8.36 -7.87 1.67
N SER A 111 -7.54 -6.92 2.11
CA SER A 111 -6.96 -5.90 1.25
C SER A 111 -5.87 -6.47 0.35
N GLN A 112 -5.78 -5.91 -0.85
CA GLN A 112 -4.83 -6.30 -1.88
C GLN A 112 -4.06 -5.06 -2.37
N ILE A 113 -2.74 -5.15 -2.30
CA ILE A 113 -1.80 -4.15 -2.80
C ILE A 113 -1.03 -4.81 -3.94
N GLU A 114 -1.22 -4.36 -5.18
CA GLU A 114 -0.56 -4.96 -6.35
C GLU A 114 0.93 -4.59 -6.43
N GLY A 115 1.29 -3.43 -5.87
CA GLY A 115 2.68 -3.00 -5.73
C GLY A 115 3.39 -3.53 -4.48
N GLY A 116 4.41 -2.80 -4.06
CA GLY A 116 5.13 -3.03 -2.79
C GLY A 116 4.63 -2.11 -1.68
N VAL A 117 5.08 -2.39 -0.47
CA VAL A 117 4.81 -1.58 0.72
C VAL A 117 6.13 -1.10 1.31
N GLU A 118 6.33 0.21 1.40
CA GLU A 118 7.62 0.78 1.78
C GLU A 118 7.49 1.86 2.85
N THR A 119 8.38 1.87 3.85
CA THR A 119 8.52 3.03 4.73
C THR A 119 9.91 3.26 5.28
N VAL A 120 10.30 4.51 5.51
CA VAL A 120 11.61 4.81 6.10
C VAL A 120 11.60 4.66 7.62
N ASN A 121 10.68 5.35 8.32
CA ASN A 121 10.74 5.52 9.78
C ASN A 121 9.48 5.04 10.55
N GLY A 122 8.48 4.45 9.90
CA GLY A 122 7.32 3.91 10.61
C GLY A 122 7.14 2.41 10.47
N GLY A 123 6.16 1.84 11.19
CA GLY A 123 5.91 0.41 11.15
C GLY A 123 5.06 -0.01 9.95
N ILE A 124 5.22 -1.24 9.49
CA ILE A 124 4.33 -1.86 8.51
C ILE A 124 3.54 -2.97 9.19
N GLY A 125 2.22 -2.93 9.11
CA GLY A 125 1.32 -3.96 9.63
C GLY A 125 0.39 -4.47 8.55
N LEU A 126 0.42 -5.78 8.28
CA LEU A 126 -0.45 -6.45 7.32
C LEU A 126 -1.30 -7.48 8.04
N VAL A 127 -2.61 -7.43 7.89
CA VAL A 127 -3.54 -8.43 8.48
C VAL A 127 -4.39 -9.01 7.37
N GLU A 128 -4.32 -10.33 7.17
CA GLU A 128 -5.01 -11.07 6.11
C GLU A 128 -4.98 -10.33 4.75
N SER A 129 -3.83 -9.72 4.44
CA SER A 129 -3.65 -8.85 3.27
C SER A 129 -2.74 -9.51 2.25
N ARG A 130 -2.89 -9.16 0.97
CA ARG A 130 -2.01 -9.63 -0.12
C ARG A 130 -1.17 -8.48 -0.67
N VAL A 131 0.14 -8.66 -0.70
CA VAL A 131 1.09 -7.72 -1.30
C VAL A 131 1.74 -8.37 -2.52
N GLY A 132 1.67 -7.70 -3.66
CA GLY A 132 2.12 -8.22 -4.95
C GLY A 132 3.63 -8.20 -5.13
N LYS A 133 4.34 -7.28 -4.45
CA LYS A 133 5.80 -7.15 -4.49
C LYS A 133 6.39 -7.21 -3.08
N ASP A 134 7.49 -6.48 -2.87
CA ASP A 134 8.28 -6.50 -1.64
C ASP A 134 7.68 -5.62 -0.54
N VAL A 135 8.03 -5.94 0.70
CA VAL A 135 7.77 -5.13 1.89
C VAL A 135 9.11 -4.63 2.42
N GLU A 136 9.29 -3.32 2.44
CA GLU A 136 10.60 -2.70 2.72
C GLU A 136 10.54 -1.66 3.85
N THR A 137 11.57 -1.66 4.70
CA THR A 137 11.78 -0.54 5.63
C THR A 137 13.24 -0.24 5.93
N VAL A 138 13.52 0.90 6.58
CA VAL A 138 14.86 1.30 7.05
C VAL A 138 14.97 1.22 8.58
N ASN A 139 14.02 1.83 9.29
CA ASN A 139 14.02 1.93 10.75
C ASN A 139 12.73 1.39 11.41
N GLY A 140 11.76 0.98 10.61
CA GLY A 140 10.45 0.53 11.05
C GLY A 140 10.38 -0.93 11.46
N ASP A 141 9.42 -1.25 12.33
CA ASP A 141 9.06 -2.66 12.57
C ASP A 141 8.18 -3.17 11.43
N ILE A 142 8.30 -4.45 11.08
CA ILE A 142 7.44 -5.10 10.08
C ILE A 142 6.67 -6.21 10.75
N THR A 143 5.35 -6.21 10.60
CA THR A 143 4.46 -7.30 10.99
C THR A 143 3.70 -7.79 9.79
N VAL A 144 4.16 -8.91 9.22
CA VAL A 144 3.37 -9.71 8.28
C VAL A 144 2.46 -10.58 9.13
N GLY A 145 1.33 -10.00 9.54
CA GLY A 145 0.38 -10.60 10.49
C GLY A 145 -0.39 -11.79 9.92
N ILE A 146 -1.38 -12.25 10.68
CA ILE A 146 -2.12 -13.48 10.42
C ILE A 146 -2.65 -13.57 8.99
N GLY A 147 -2.38 -14.69 8.33
CA GLY A 147 -2.90 -15.01 6.99
C GLY A 147 -2.45 -14.06 5.86
N SER A 148 -1.53 -13.13 6.14
CA SER A 148 -1.01 -12.20 5.14
C SER A 148 -0.08 -12.91 4.17
N GLN A 149 -0.12 -12.49 2.90
CA GLN A 149 0.68 -13.07 1.82
C GLN A 149 1.48 -11.98 1.14
N VAL A 150 2.80 -12.16 1.11
CA VAL A 150 3.74 -11.30 0.40
C VAL A 150 4.34 -12.13 -0.75
N ASN A 151 4.04 -11.72 -1.98
CA ASN A 151 4.55 -12.42 -3.17
C ASN A 151 6.02 -12.08 -3.45
N GLY A 152 6.48 -10.91 -3.03
CA GLY A 152 7.90 -10.56 -3.00
C GLY A 152 8.59 -11.00 -1.70
N GLY A 153 9.68 -10.31 -1.38
CA GLY A 153 10.47 -10.49 -0.16
C GLY A 153 10.14 -9.47 0.94
N VAL A 154 10.86 -9.60 2.05
CA VAL A 154 10.89 -8.61 3.14
C VAL A 154 12.31 -8.08 3.23
N HIS A 155 12.48 -6.77 3.14
CA HIS A 155 13.80 -6.15 3.14
C HIS A 155 13.89 -5.07 4.24
N VAL A 156 14.91 -5.16 5.09
CA VAL A 156 15.28 -4.08 6.02
C VAL A 156 16.62 -3.50 5.60
N ARG A 157 16.57 -2.30 5.00
CA ARG A 157 17.74 -1.60 4.44
C ARG A 157 18.59 -1.01 5.55
N LYS A 158 19.90 -0.91 5.32
CA LYS A 158 20.75 -0.08 6.14
C LYS A 158 20.50 1.40 5.81
N PRO A 159 20.49 2.30 6.80
CA PRO A 159 20.45 3.73 6.51
C PRO A 159 21.75 4.16 5.80
N ASN A 160 21.63 4.91 4.69
CA ASN A 160 22.78 5.48 4.00
C ASN A 160 23.33 6.69 4.81
N PHE A 161 24.49 6.48 5.45
CA PHE A 161 25.49 7.41 6.05
C PHE A 161 25.14 8.88 6.42
N SER A 162 25.70 9.31 7.56
CA SER A 162 25.96 10.69 8.08
C SER A 162 24.94 11.44 8.96
N ILE A 163 23.83 10.84 9.42
CA ILE A 163 22.81 11.63 10.16
C ILE A 163 22.25 11.06 11.47
N SER A 164 22.89 10.10 12.13
CA SER A 164 22.40 9.68 13.46
C SER A 164 23.49 9.29 14.46
N LEU A 165 23.62 10.13 15.48
CA LEU A 165 24.47 9.97 16.66
C LEU A 165 23.73 9.24 17.80
N THR A 166 22.74 8.40 17.47
CA THR A 166 21.96 7.64 18.45
C THR A 166 22.05 6.15 18.17
N ALA A 167 22.11 5.35 19.25
CA ALA A 167 22.05 3.90 19.17
C ALA A 167 20.78 3.50 18.42
N SER A 168 20.94 3.04 17.18
CA SER A 168 19.80 2.74 16.34
C SER A 168 19.11 1.50 16.89
N ARG A 169 17.85 1.66 17.34
CA ARG A 169 17.00 0.54 17.80
C ARG A 169 17.03 -0.59 16.77
N LYS A 170 17.10 -1.83 17.24
CA LYS A 170 16.98 -3.01 16.36
C LYS A 170 15.53 -3.10 15.90
N PRO A 171 15.24 -3.02 14.59
CA PRO A 171 13.88 -3.20 14.09
C PRO A 171 13.38 -4.61 14.41
N ARG A 172 12.09 -4.72 14.72
CA ARG A 172 11.43 -6.00 14.97
C ARG A 172 10.68 -6.44 13.72
N VAL A 173 10.91 -7.67 13.28
CA VAL A 173 10.25 -8.27 12.12
C VAL A 173 9.49 -9.50 12.59
N ILE A 174 8.18 -9.51 12.38
CA ILE A 174 7.28 -10.57 12.81
C ILE A 174 6.60 -11.16 11.58
N ILE A 175 6.76 -12.48 11.42
CA ILE A 175 6.00 -13.27 10.46
C ILE A 175 4.97 -14.10 11.26
N GLY A 176 3.70 -13.72 11.16
CA GLY A 176 2.61 -14.21 11.99
C GLY A 176 2.02 -15.56 11.53
N PRO A 177 0.97 -16.03 12.24
CA PRO A 177 0.33 -17.32 11.95
C PRO A 177 -0.20 -17.38 10.52
N ASN A 178 0.01 -18.53 9.86
CA ASN A 178 -0.36 -18.78 8.46
C ASN A 178 0.10 -17.72 7.44
N ALA A 179 1.04 -16.85 7.81
CA ALA A 179 1.61 -15.87 6.88
C ALA A 179 2.53 -16.55 5.88
N VAL A 180 2.57 -16.02 4.66
CA VAL A 180 3.41 -16.53 3.57
C VAL A 180 4.23 -15.40 2.97
N VAL A 181 5.54 -15.50 3.03
CA VAL A 181 6.48 -14.65 2.30
C VAL A 181 7.19 -15.53 1.26
N ARG A 182 6.93 -15.29 -0.02
CA ARG A 182 7.46 -16.13 -1.10
C ARG A 182 8.90 -15.79 -1.46
N GLY A 183 9.25 -14.51 -1.41
CA GLY A 183 10.58 -14.01 -1.71
C GLY A 183 11.55 -14.12 -0.54
N PRO A 184 12.80 -13.65 -0.73
CA PRO A 184 13.82 -13.67 0.31
C PRO A 184 13.51 -12.69 1.45
N LEU A 185 13.99 -13.01 2.65
CA LEU A 185 14.03 -12.11 3.79
C LEU A 185 15.47 -11.60 3.90
N GLN A 186 15.69 -10.31 3.60
CA GLN A 186 17.02 -9.71 3.53
C GLN A 186 17.15 -8.57 4.54
N PHE A 187 18.09 -8.70 5.46
CA PHE A 187 18.35 -7.72 6.49
C PHE A 187 19.78 -7.21 6.35
N GLU A 188 19.93 -5.93 6.00
CA GLU A 188 21.24 -5.27 5.86
C GLU A 188 21.77 -4.70 7.19
N ARG A 189 21.00 -4.89 8.26
CA ARG A 189 21.28 -4.45 9.62
C ARG A 189 20.69 -5.45 10.61
N GLU A 190 21.14 -5.41 11.85
CA GLU A 190 20.61 -6.28 12.89
C GLU A 190 19.12 -6.02 13.15
N VAL A 191 18.34 -7.09 13.12
CA VAL A 191 16.91 -7.12 13.43
C VAL A 191 16.60 -8.26 14.39
N VAL A 192 15.47 -8.17 15.08
CA VAL A 192 14.91 -9.31 15.80
C VAL A 192 13.81 -9.91 14.92
N LEU A 193 14.05 -11.11 14.39
CA LEU A 193 13.13 -11.80 13.50
C LEU A 193 12.37 -12.89 14.26
N TYR A 194 11.06 -12.71 14.43
CA TYR A 194 10.15 -13.74 14.93
C TYR A 194 9.40 -14.40 13.78
N VAL A 195 9.38 -15.73 13.76
CA VAL A 195 8.68 -16.51 12.74
C VAL A 195 7.76 -17.51 13.40
N HIS A 196 6.46 -17.41 13.12
CA HIS A 196 5.49 -18.37 13.63
C HIS A 196 5.74 -19.74 12.99
N ARG A 197 5.60 -20.84 13.74
CA ARG A 197 5.86 -22.19 13.20
C ARG A 197 5.02 -22.58 11.97
N THR A 198 3.83 -22.01 11.84
CA THR A 198 2.96 -22.27 10.68
C THR A 198 3.27 -21.35 9.48
N ALA A 199 4.13 -20.34 9.67
CA ALA A 199 4.46 -19.41 8.61
C ALA A 199 5.34 -20.09 7.55
N ARG A 200 5.25 -19.62 6.32
CA ARG A 200 6.12 -20.04 5.22
C ARG A 200 6.94 -18.86 4.76
N ILE A 201 8.25 -18.99 4.79
CA ILE A 201 9.17 -17.93 4.41
C ILE A 201 10.17 -18.43 3.37
N GLY A 202 10.65 -17.51 2.53
CA GLY A 202 11.79 -17.75 1.66
C GLY A 202 13.12 -17.78 2.44
N PRO A 203 14.25 -17.82 1.72
CA PRO A 203 15.57 -17.84 2.33
C PRO A 203 15.82 -16.56 3.15
N VAL A 204 16.49 -16.71 4.29
CA VAL A 204 16.76 -15.62 5.24
C VAL A 204 18.25 -15.27 5.21
N THR A 205 18.56 -13.98 5.11
CA THR A 205 19.92 -13.44 5.13
C THR A 205 20.01 -12.26 6.09
N GLY A 206 21.01 -12.26 6.98
CA GLY A 206 21.29 -11.13 7.88
C GLY A 206 20.52 -11.13 9.21
N ALA A 207 19.76 -12.19 9.49
CA ALA A 207 19.13 -12.43 10.79
C ALA A 207 18.95 -13.93 11.05
N GLU A 208 18.85 -14.31 12.32
CA GLU A 208 18.47 -15.65 12.75
C GLU A 208 16.99 -15.68 13.12
N PRO A 209 16.16 -16.54 12.49
CA PRO A 209 14.75 -16.68 12.85
C PRO A 209 14.55 -17.24 14.25
N ILE A 210 13.78 -16.52 15.08
CA ILE A 210 13.33 -16.96 16.39
C ILE A 210 11.92 -17.57 16.24
N PRO A 211 11.76 -18.88 16.41
CA PRO A 211 10.45 -19.51 16.27
C PRO A 211 9.51 -19.14 17.44
N PHE A 212 8.22 -18.96 17.16
CA PHE A 212 7.18 -18.83 18.18
C PHE A 212 5.88 -19.54 17.78
N ASP A 213 5.02 -19.80 18.77
CA ASP A 213 3.80 -20.61 18.62
C ASP A 213 2.52 -19.90 19.09
N SER A 214 2.64 -18.75 19.73
CA SER A 214 1.50 -17.98 20.21
C SER A 214 0.84 -17.20 19.06
N GLU A 215 -0.47 -17.00 19.16
CA GLU A 215 -1.24 -16.17 18.21
C GLU A 215 -0.72 -14.74 18.10
N THR A 216 -0.12 -14.23 19.19
CA THR A 216 0.53 -12.91 19.24
C THR A 216 2.02 -13.10 19.43
N ALA A 217 2.82 -12.31 18.71
CA ALA A 217 4.27 -12.34 18.84
C ALA A 217 4.73 -11.93 20.26
N PRO A 218 5.90 -12.43 20.72
CA PRO A 218 6.48 -12.04 22.01
C PRO A 218 6.64 -10.51 22.15
N ALA A 219 6.47 -9.99 23.37
CA ALA A 219 6.57 -8.57 23.68
C ALA A 219 7.92 -8.27 24.35
N ASP A 220 8.99 -8.48 23.60
CA ASP A 220 10.37 -8.26 24.06
C ASP A 220 10.87 -6.84 23.73
#